data_AF-A0A2D6SN41-F1
#
_entry.id   AF-A0A2D6SN41-F1
#
_cell.length_a   1.000
_cell.length_b   1.000
_cell.length_c   1.000
_cell.angle_alpha   90.00
_cell.angle_beta   90.00
_cell.angle_gamma   90.00
#
_symmetry.space_group_name_H-M   'P 1'
#
loop_
_entity.id
_entity.type
_entity.pdbx_description
1 polymer ?
#
loop_
_entity_poly.entity_id
_entity_poly.type
_entity_poly.pdbx_seq_one_letter_code
_entity_poly.pdbx_strand_id
1 'polypeptide(L)'
;MPENKINSFEIVLLIVGIGVAILGFQLINQAYQAETGQISWLMIIAIFSWLTLLVLFILLSVMVDVSKKELREIRTLTELLSTKNKKKK
;
A
#
# COMPACT_ATOMS: atom_id res chain seq x y z
N MET A 1 -21.08 14.79 6.87
CA MET A 1 -20.23 13.67 6.38
C MET A 1 -18.81 14.01 6.81
N PRO A 2 -18.15 13.23 7.69
CA PRO A 2 -16.81 13.58 8.12
C PRO A 2 -15.90 13.52 6.89
N GLU A 3 -15.24 14.63 6.59
CA GLU A 3 -14.32 14.74 5.46
C GLU A 3 -13.20 13.71 5.64
N ASN A 4 -13.18 12.68 4.80
CA ASN A 4 -12.03 11.82 4.59
C ASN A 4 -10.92 12.68 4.01
N LYS A 5 -10.19 13.40 4.87
CA LYS A 5 -8.96 14.09 4.48
C LYS A 5 -7.96 13.02 4.09
N ILE A 6 -7.75 12.88 2.78
CA ILE A 6 -6.72 12.00 2.22
C ILE A 6 -5.41 12.36 2.89
N ASN A 7 -4.83 11.40 3.60
CA ASN A 7 -3.59 11.61 4.33
C ASN A 7 -2.42 11.71 3.35
N SER A 8 -1.38 12.50 3.66
CA SER A 8 -0.19 12.62 2.80
C SER A 8 0.45 11.25 2.51
N PHE A 9 0.33 10.29 3.43
CA PHE A 9 0.76 8.91 3.23
C PHE A 9 -0.01 8.17 2.13
N GLU A 10 -1.33 8.34 2.06
CA GLU A 10 -2.15 7.72 0.99
C GLU A 10 -1.80 8.30 -0.38
N ILE A 11 -1.53 9.61 -0.44
CA ILE A 11 -1.07 10.26 -1.68
C ILE A 11 0.28 9.68 -2.12
N VAL A 12 1.24 9.54 -1.19
CA VAL A 12 2.54 8.95 -1.49
C VAL A 12 2.41 7.50 -1.95
N LEU A 13 1.60 6.68 -1.27
CA LEU A 13 1.33 5.30 -1.69
C LEU A 13 0.70 5.24 -3.09
N LEU A 14 -0.24 6.13 -3.39
CA LEU A 14 -0.87 6.21 -4.71
C LEU A 14 0.17 6.51 -5.80
N ILE A 15 1.01 7.53 -5.58
CA ILE A 15 2.05 7.93 -6.53
C ILE A 15 3.06 6.80 -6.73
N VAL A 16 3.53 6.17 -5.64
CA VAL A 16 4.46 5.04 -5.69
C VAL A 16 3.84 3.85 -6.41
N GLY A 17 2.57 3.52 -6.12
CA GLY A 17 1.86 2.42 -6.77
C GLY A 17 1.72 2.62 -8.29
N ILE A 18 1.36 3.83 -8.72
CA ILE A 18 1.31 4.19 -10.15
C ILE A 18 2.72 4.10 -10.77
N GLY A 19 3.74 4.59 -10.07
CA GLY A 19 5.13 4.51 -10.53
C GLY A 19 5.59 3.07 -10.74
N VAL A 20 5.33 2.18 -9.78
CA VAL A 20 5.67 0.74 -9.88
C VAL A 20 4.89 0.06 -11.00
N ALA A 21 3.63 0.45 -11.23
CA ALA A 21 2.83 -0.09 -12.31
C ALA A 21 3.40 0.29 -13.69
N ILE A 22 3.75 1.56 -13.89
CA ILE A 22 4.32 2.04 -15.15
C ILE A 22 5.71 1.45 -15.39
N LEU A 23 6.59 1.51 -14.37
CA LEU A 23 7.97 1.02 -14.50
C LEU A 23 8.03 -0.48 -14.71
N GLY A 24 7.22 -1.27 -14.01
CA GLY A 24 7.20 -2.71 -14.20
C GLY A 24 6.75 -3.11 -15.60
N PHE A 25 5.71 -2.46 -16.13
CA PHE A 25 5.30 -2.67 -17.52
C PHE A 25 6.41 -2.28 -18.51
N GLN A 26 7.07 -1.13 -18.29
CA GLN A 26 8.14 -0.66 -19.17
C GLN A 26 9.34 -1.62 -19.18
N LEU A 27 9.75 -2.13 -18.02
CA LEU A 27 10.86 -3.08 -17.90
C LEU A 27 10.53 -4.43 -18.54
N ILE A 28 9.31 -4.95 -18.35
CA ILE A 28 8.85 -6.18 -18.99
C ILE A 28 8.80 -6.00 -20.51
N ASN A 29 8.25 -4.89 -20.99
CA ASN A 29 8.18 -4.60 -22.42
C ASN A 29 9.58 -4.43 -23.04
N GLN A 30 10.52 -3.83 -22.32
CA GLN A 30 11.91 -3.72 -22.76
C GLN A 30 12.58 -5.11 -22.87
N ALA A 31 12.36 -5.98 -21.88
CA ALA A 31 12.85 -7.35 -21.91
C ALA A 31 12.24 -8.15 -23.08
N TYR A 32 10.94 -7.99 -23.32
CA TYR A 32 10.23 -8.60 -24.45
C TYR A 32 10.86 -8.22 -25.80
N GLN A 33 11.15 -6.93 -25.99
CA GLN A 33 11.75 -6.44 -27.23
C GLN A 33 13.22 -6.87 -27.39
N ALA A 34 13.97 -6.97 -26.29
CA ALA A 34 15.34 -7.47 -26.31
C ALA A 34 15.43 -8.94 -26.73
N GLU A 35 14.40 -9.74 -26.41
CA GLU A 35 14.29 -11.15 -26.80
C GLU A 35 13.59 -11.36 -28.16
N THR A 36 13.55 -10.33 -29.03
CA THR A 36 12.93 -10.40 -30.38
C THR A 36 11.44 -10.82 -30.35
N GLY A 37 10.73 -10.49 -29.26
CA GLY A 37 9.32 -10.78 -29.10
C GLY A 37 8.99 -12.25 -28.81
N GLN A 38 9.99 -13.06 -28.45
CA GLN A 38 9.76 -14.41 -27.96
C GLN A 38 9.34 -14.36 -26.49
N ILE A 39 8.29 -15.11 -26.14
CA ILE A 39 7.89 -15.26 -24.74
C ILE A 39 8.78 -16.33 -24.10
N SER A 40 9.84 -15.92 -23.42
CA SER A 40 10.63 -16.83 -22.59
C SER A 40 9.93 -17.18 -21.29
N TRP A 41 10.31 -18.33 -20.73
CA TRP A 41 9.84 -18.78 -19.42
C TRP A 41 10.18 -17.79 -18.30
N LEU A 42 11.34 -17.15 -18.39
CA LEU A 42 11.78 -16.12 -17.43
C LEU A 42 10.87 -14.89 -17.47
N MET A 43 10.38 -14.51 -18.65
CA MET A 43 9.48 -13.37 -18.78
C MET A 43 8.10 -13.66 -18.18
N ILE A 44 7.59 -14.88 -18.32
CA ILE A 44 6.35 -15.31 -17.64
C ILE A 44 6.53 -15.19 -16.12
N ILE A 45 7.64 -15.69 -15.59
CA ILE A 45 7.97 -15.56 -14.15
C ILE A 45 8.06 -14.09 -13.73
N ALA A 46 8.69 -13.23 -14.55
CA ALA A 46 8.81 -11.81 -14.27
C ALA A 46 7.44 -11.11 -14.23
N ILE A 47 6.54 -11.42 -15.16
CA ILE A 47 5.17 -10.89 -15.18
C ILE A 47 4.41 -11.32 -13.92
N PHE A 48 4.43 -12.62 -13.57
CA PHE A 48 3.76 -13.11 -12.36
C PHE A 48 4.36 -12.53 -11.09
N SER A 49 5.68 -12.37 -11.02
CA SER A 49 6.37 -11.75 -9.88
C SER A 49 5.97 -10.28 -9.74
N TRP A 50 5.87 -9.55 -10.86
CA TRP A 50 5.42 -8.16 -10.87
C TRP A 50 3.96 -8.02 -10.44
N LEU A 51 3.06 -8.89 -10.94
CA LEU A 51 1.68 -8.94 -10.47
C LEU A 51 1.58 -9.25 -8.97
N THR A 52 2.41 -10.18 -8.48
CA THR A 52 2.48 -10.52 -7.05
C THR A 52 2.91 -9.31 -6.23
N LEU A 53 3.91 -8.55 -6.69
CA LEU A 53 4.33 -7.31 -6.04
C LEU A 53 3.20 -6.28 -5.98
N LEU A 54 2.41 -6.13 -7.04
CA LEU A 54 1.25 -5.23 -7.03
C LEU A 54 0.21 -5.67 -6.00
N VAL A 55 -0.07 -6.96 -5.89
CA VAL A 55 -1.01 -7.50 -4.88
C VAL A 55 -0.48 -7.22 -3.46
N LEU A 56 0.80 -7.50 -3.21
CA LEU A 56 1.42 -7.21 -1.90
C LEU A 56 1.37 -5.72 -1.57
N PHE A 57 1.59 -4.85 -2.55
CA PHE A 57 1.52 -3.41 -2.37
C PHE A 57 0.11 -2.96 -1.96
N ILE A 58 -0.93 -3.49 -2.60
CA ILE A 58 -2.33 -3.20 -2.24
C ILE A 58 -2.64 -3.71 -0.83
N LEU A 59 -2.20 -4.92 -0.49
CA LEU A 59 -2.38 -5.49 0.86
C LEU A 59 -1.72 -4.63 1.94
N LEU A 60 -0.49 -4.15 1.69
CA LEU A 60 0.19 -3.22 2.59
C LEU A 60 -0.59 -1.93 2.79
N SER A 61 -1.13 -1.36 1.71
CA SER A 61 -1.97 -0.16 1.82
C SER A 61 -3.17 -0.39 2.74
N VAL A 62 -3.89 -1.50 2.56
CA VAL A 62 -5.03 -1.87 3.41
C VAL A 62 -4.60 -2.08 4.87
N MET A 63 -3.49 -2.79 5.09
CA MET A 63 -2.98 -3.07 6.43
C MET A 63 -2.59 -1.81 7.19
N VAL A 64 -2.04 -0.81 6.50
CA VAL A 64 -1.72 0.49 7.11
C VAL A 64 -3.00 1.20 7.56
N ASP A 65 -4.06 1.17 6.77
CA ASP A 65 -5.32 1.82 7.13
C ASP A 65 -5.99 1.14 8.33
N VAL A 66 -5.96 -0.20 8.39
CA VAL A 66 -6.38 -0.96 9.58
C VAL A 66 -5.55 -0.54 10.79
N SER A 67 -4.22 -0.50 10.66
CA SER A 67 -3.32 -0.13 11.77
C SER A 67 -3.59 1.29 12.29
N LYS A 68 -3.83 2.27 11.41
CA LYS A 68 -4.22 3.64 11.81
C LYS A 68 -5.52 3.65 12.62
N LYS A 69 -6.49 2.82 12.25
CA LYS A 69 -7.78 2.71 12.93
C LYS A 69 -7.60 2.14 14.34
N GLU A 70 -6.89 1.02 14.46
CA GLU A 70 -6.60 0.38 15.75
C GLU A 70 -5.86 1.35 16.70
N LEU A 71 -4.86 2.08 16.20
CA LEU A 71 -4.12 3.06 17.01
C LEU A 71 -5.01 4.21 17.51
N ARG A 72 -5.97 4.67 16.69
CA ARG A 72 -6.94 5.69 17.12
C ARG A 72 -7.84 5.16 18.23
N GLU A 73 -8.29 3.92 18.13
CA GLU A 73 -9.13 3.28 19.14
C GLU A 73 -8.37 3.08 20.47
N ILE A 74 -7.10 2.66 20.42
CA ILE A 74 -6.26 2.55 21.62
C ILE A 74 -6.06 3.92 22.29
N ARG A 75 -5.83 4.97 21.48
CA ARG A 75 -5.65 6.33 22.00
C ARG A 75 -6.92 6.85 22.68
N THR A 76 -8.09 6.67 22.08
CA THR A 76 -9.37 7.11 22.67
C THR A 76 -9.66 6.36 23.96
N LEU A 77 -9.42 5.05 24.02
CA LEU A 77 -9.53 4.28 25.27
C LEU A 77 -8.60 4.80 26.37
N THR A 78 -7.35 5.12 26.02
CA THR A 78 -6.36 5.68 26.95
C THR A 78 -6.80 7.05 27.50
N GLU A 79 -7.32 7.92 26.63
CA GLU A 79 -7.83 9.24 27.03
C GLU A 79 -9.05 9.14 27.96
N LEU A 80 -9.98 8.20 27.69
CA LEU A 80 -11.13 7.95 28.55
C LEU A 80 -10.71 7.43 29.94
N LEU A 81 -9.74 6.51 30.00
CA LEU A 81 -9.21 5.98 31.26
C LEU A 81 -8.48 7.07 32.07
N SER A 82 -7.66 7.90 31.41
CA SER A 82 -6.97 9.03 32.04
C SER A 82 -7.95 10.04 32.64
N THR A 83 -9.01 10.38 31.88
CA THR A 83 -10.05 11.33 32.32
C THR A 83 -10.87 10.78 33.49
N LYS A 84 -11.16 9.46 33.49
CA LYS A 84 -11.85 8.78 34.59
C LYS A 84 -11.02 8.79 35.88
N ASN A 85 -9.70 8.63 35.78
CA ASN A 85 -8.80 8.74 36.94
C ASN A 85 -8.70 10.17 37.49
N LYS A 86 -8.74 11.19 36.62
CA LYS A 86 -8.76 12.60 37.05
C LYS A 86 -10.03 13.01 37.79
N LYS A 87 -11.19 12.40 37.49
CA LYS A 87 -12.47 12.66 38.18
C LYS A 87 -12.64 11.93 39.52
N LYS A 88 -11.73 11.00 39.85
CA LYS A 88 -11.77 10.21 41.10
C LYS A 88 -10.87 10.77 42.21
N LYS A 89 -10.06 11.79 41.90
CA LYS A 89 -9.31 12.62 42.86
C LYS A 89 -10.07 13.92 43.07
#